data_AF-A0A953XYE8-F1
#
_entry.id   AF-A0A953XYE8-F1
#
_cell.length_a   1.000
_cell.length_b   1.000
_cell.length_c   1.000
_cell.angle_alpha   90.00
_cell.angle_beta   90.00
_cell.angle_gamma   90.00
#
_symmetry.space_group_name_H-M   'P 1'
#
loop_
_entity.id
_entity.type
_entity.pdbx_description
1 polymer ?
#
loop_
_entity_poly.entity_id
_entity_poly.type
_entity_poly.pdbx_seq_one_letter_code
_entity_poly.pdbx_strand_id
1 'polypeptide(L)'
;MRKTSLLAPAVLVALLLAFAGSMYGQAAANEQIRFQGRLLDNASTPITVSTSVDFNIYATPTGTTVLWTENHTVTPSGTGVFSVLLGSVTDFPASVDFSQPLYIGVKVSTDAEMTPRYLLSASSVSHYAKTAGSVAAGNVGDGNLTLATGNISLTSGTFTGNGSGLTSLAAAQLTGTVPTGALTGTYTIDINGNATTASSFSGSLVGDVTGTQGATSVATVGGVTAANIAGGATLANNATAASTALAIVRRDANGGFSAGSSIFNTTSGNALTVNGSADVTGYLTPDGQLNISYGAPILMNGSSLVSTATSARNWLLPDASGTFALTSDLSSGALSGSFTSLTVAGTGSFGDTL
;
A
#
# COMPACT_ATOMS: atom_id res chain seq x y z
N MET A 1 -15.73 48.80 -51.96
CA MET A 1 -16.19 48.62 -50.57
C MET A 1 -15.00 48.81 -49.63
N ARG A 2 -14.87 49.97 -48.99
CA ARG A 2 -13.81 50.26 -48.02
C ARG A 2 -14.22 49.66 -46.67
N LYS A 3 -13.58 48.56 -46.24
CA LYS A 3 -13.70 48.04 -44.87
C LYS A 3 -12.81 48.90 -43.97
N THR A 4 -13.36 49.95 -43.39
CA THR A 4 -12.70 50.74 -42.34
C THR A 4 -12.53 49.85 -41.12
N SER A 5 -11.27 49.56 -40.81
CA SER A 5 -10.81 48.72 -39.70
C SER A 5 -11.27 49.29 -38.35
N LEU A 6 -12.21 48.59 -37.69
CA LEU A 6 -12.66 48.84 -36.32
C LEU A 6 -11.61 48.46 -35.25
N LEU A 7 -10.39 48.07 -35.65
CA LEU A 7 -9.36 47.59 -34.71
C LEU A 7 -8.68 48.70 -33.92
N ALA A 8 -8.65 49.95 -34.40
CA ALA A 8 -7.95 51.05 -33.72
C ALA A 8 -8.58 51.49 -32.37
N PRO A 9 -9.91 51.69 -32.24
CA PRO A 9 -10.51 52.10 -30.96
C PRO A 9 -10.54 50.97 -29.92
N ALA A 10 -10.63 49.70 -30.34
CA ALA A 10 -10.66 48.56 -29.44
C ALA A 10 -9.31 48.33 -28.73
N VAL A 11 -8.19 48.55 -29.44
CA VAL A 11 -6.84 48.45 -28.86
C VAL A 11 -6.58 49.59 -27.87
N LEU A 12 -7.10 50.80 -28.13
CA LEU A 12 -6.93 51.95 -27.24
C LEU A 12 -7.71 51.79 -25.92
N VAL A 13 -8.94 51.24 -25.97
CA VAL A 13 -9.74 50.96 -24.77
C VAL A 13 -9.12 49.80 -23.97
N ALA A 14 -8.61 48.77 -24.63
CA ALA A 14 -7.91 47.67 -23.95
C ALA A 14 -6.62 48.13 -23.25
N LEU A 15 -5.89 49.10 -23.83
CA LEU A 15 -4.68 49.67 -23.21
C LEU A 15 -5.02 50.57 -22.01
N LEU A 16 -6.16 51.27 -22.05
CA LEU A 16 -6.62 52.15 -20.97
C LEU A 16 -7.13 51.34 -19.76
N LEU A 17 -7.74 50.18 -19.97
CA LEU A 17 -8.13 49.27 -18.88
C LEU A 17 -6.94 48.48 -18.30
N ALA A 18 -5.85 48.29 -19.07
CA ALA A 18 -4.65 47.63 -18.58
C ALA A 18 -3.80 48.51 -17.64
N PHE A 19 -4.00 49.84 -17.64
CA PHE A 19 -3.27 50.76 -16.76
C PHE A 19 -4.03 51.14 -15.47
N ALA A 20 -5.32 50.76 -15.36
CA ALA A 20 -6.14 51.09 -14.20
C ALA A 20 -5.99 50.11 -13.02
N GLY A 21 -5.24 49.03 -13.19
CA GLY A 21 -5.12 47.97 -12.19
C GLY A 21 -3.69 47.75 -11.74
N SER A 22 -3.10 48.68 -10.97
CA SER A 22 -1.95 48.43 -10.07
C SER A 22 -1.56 49.68 -9.27
N MET A 23 -2.48 50.29 -8.54
CA MET A 23 -2.12 51.19 -7.44
C MET A 23 -2.94 50.86 -6.20
N TYR A 24 -2.60 49.74 -5.55
CA TYR A 24 -2.76 49.69 -4.10
C TYR A 24 -1.65 50.58 -3.53
N GLY A 25 -1.92 51.88 -3.46
CA GLY A 25 -1.13 52.74 -2.59
C GLY A 25 -1.34 52.22 -1.18
N GLN A 26 -0.34 51.52 -0.64
CA GLN A 26 -0.28 51.33 0.80
C GLN A 26 -0.35 52.72 1.41
N ALA A 27 -1.31 52.95 2.30
CA ALA A 27 -1.34 54.18 3.07
C ALA A 27 -0.04 54.21 3.90
N ALA A 28 0.99 54.85 3.37
CA ALA A 28 2.20 55.11 4.12
C ALA A 28 1.76 55.90 5.35
N ALA A 29 2.09 55.39 6.53
CA ALA A 29 1.96 56.19 7.74
C ALA A 29 2.69 57.51 7.47
N ASN A 30 2.09 58.64 7.84
CA ASN A 30 2.80 59.90 7.72
C ASN A 30 4.00 59.85 8.67
N GLU A 31 5.20 59.68 8.11
CA GLU A 31 6.46 59.60 8.86
C GLU A 31 6.89 60.97 9.40
N GLN A 32 6.14 62.03 9.10
CA GLN A 32 6.43 63.38 9.53
C GLN A 32 5.86 63.69 10.91
N ILE A 33 6.60 64.47 11.69
CA ILE A 33 6.19 64.90 13.02
C ILE A 33 5.74 66.36 12.96
N ARG A 34 4.50 66.64 13.35
CA ARG A 34 4.02 68.03 13.45
C ARG A 34 4.67 68.72 14.65
N PHE A 35 5.37 69.81 14.41
CA PHE A 35 5.88 70.72 15.43
C PHE A 35 5.15 72.06 15.36
N GLN A 36 4.87 72.66 16.52
CA GLN A 36 4.25 73.98 16.63
C GLN A 36 5.00 74.80 17.68
N GLY A 37 5.23 76.07 17.36
CA GLY A 37 5.92 77.00 18.25
C GLY A 37 5.38 78.41 18.11
N ARG A 38 5.77 79.27 19.05
CA ARG A 38 5.52 80.72 18.99
C ARG A 38 6.83 81.47 19.14
N LEU A 39 7.16 82.29 18.16
CA LEU A 39 8.35 83.15 18.17
C LEU A 39 7.99 84.50 18.79
N LEU A 40 8.72 84.85 19.83
CA LEU A 40 8.64 86.14 20.53
C LEU A 40 10.05 86.73 20.56
N ASP A 41 10.15 88.05 20.51
CA ASP A 41 11.40 88.76 20.78
C ASP A 41 11.68 88.87 22.29
N ASN A 42 12.81 89.48 22.66
CA ASN A 42 13.19 89.69 24.05
C ASN A 42 12.23 90.60 24.84
N ALA A 43 11.39 91.38 24.16
CA ALA A 43 10.33 92.19 24.76
C ALA A 43 8.98 91.44 24.82
N SER A 44 8.95 90.15 24.50
CA SER A 44 7.74 89.31 24.40
C SER A 44 6.79 89.73 23.27
N THR A 45 7.27 90.49 22.29
CA THR A 45 6.48 90.86 21.11
C THR A 45 6.54 89.73 20.08
N PRO A 46 5.41 89.35 19.46
CA PRO A 46 5.41 88.33 18.42
C PRO A 46 6.29 88.69 17.22
N ILE A 47 7.15 87.75 16.82
CA ILE A 47 7.92 87.84 15.57
C ILE A 47 7.01 87.37 14.44
N THR A 48 6.77 88.23 13.45
CA THR A 48 5.85 87.97 12.32
C THR A 48 6.57 87.93 10.96
N VAL A 49 7.88 88.17 10.96
CA VAL A 49 8.73 88.13 9.75
C VAL A 49 9.22 86.72 9.48
N SER A 50 9.56 86.44 8.22
CA SER A 50 10.15 85.16 7.83
C SER A 50 11.45 84.92 8.59
N THR A 51 11.53 83.78 9.28
CA THR A 51 12.61 83.45 10.21
C THR A 51 13.09 82.03 9.95
N SER A 52 14.42 81.84 9.92
CA SER A 52 15.01 80.50 9.79
C SER A 52 15.06 79.81 11.15
N VAL A 53 14.67 78.54 11.20
CA VAL A 53 14.64 77.71 12.41
C VAL A 53 15.25 76.34 12.08
N ASP A 54 16.34 76.01 12.76
CA ASP A 54 16.95 74.68 12.71
C ASP A 54 16.34 73.79 13.80
N PHE A 55 15.97 72.58 13.40
CA PHE A 55 15.53 71.51 14.30
C PHE A 55 16.58 70.42 14.35
N ASN A 56 16.94 70.00 15.56
CA ASN A 56 17.90 68.93 15.80
C ASN A 56 17.28 67.87 16.71
N ILE A 57 17.52 66.58 16.44
CA ILE A 57 17.11 65.48 17.31
C ILE A 57 18.34 64.90 18.04
N TYR A 58 18.16 64.62 19.32
CA TYR A 58 19.18 64.05 20.20
C TYR A 58 18.64 62.86 21.00
N ALA A 59 19.53 61.93 21.36
CA ALA A 59 19.21 60.81 22.25
C ALA A 59 19.10 61.22 23.73
N THR A 60 19.66 62.37 24.13
CA THR A 60 19.70 62.81 25.54
C THR A 60 19.41 64.30 25.68
N PRO A 61 18.97 64.78 26.87
CA PRO A 61 18.61 66.19 27.09
C PRO A 61 19.77 67.19 26.87
N THR A 62 21.02 66.75 27.07
CA THR A 62 22.22 67.61 27.06
C THR A 62 23.34 67.07 26.16
N GLY A 63 23.07 66.03 25.36
CA GLY A 63 24.06 65.45 24.44
C GLY A 63 24.45 66.39 23.30
N THR A 64 25.67 66.24 22.79
CA THR A 64 26.21 67.06 21.69
C THR A 64 26.09 66.39 20.32
N THR A 65 25.86 65.08 20.28
CA THR A 65 25.69 64.33 19.02
C THR A 65 24.29 64.53 18.45
N VAL A 66 24.20 65.21 17.31
CA VAL A 66 22.97 65.38 16.54
C VAL A 66 22.68 64.09 15.77
N LEU A 67 21.50 63.50 15.96
CA LEU A 67 21.05 62.30 15.24
C LEU A 67 20.39 62.64 13.91
N TRP A 68 19.77 63.82 13.83
CA TRP A 68 19.09 64.33 12.64
C TRP A 68 18.97 65.85 12.74
N THR A 69 19.03 66.54 11.61
CA THR A 69 18.90 67.99 11.50
C THR A 69 18.06 68.37 10.29
N GLU A 70 17.26 69.43 10.42
CA GLU A 70 16.45 69.98 9.35
C GLU A 70 16.26 71.47 9.54
N ASN A 71 16.48 72.25 8.47
CA ASN A 71 16.25 73.69 8.46
C ASN A 71 14.88 74.00 7.85
N HIS A 72 14.11 74.85 8.53
CA HIS A 72 12.88 75.44 8.02
C HIS A 72 12.99 76.95 7.93
N THR A 73 12.41 77.52 6.88
CA THR A 73 12.10 78.95 6.86
C THR A 73 10.61 79.10 7.17
N VAL A 74 10.29 79.63 8.35
CA VAL A 74 8.92 79.78 8.84
C VAL A 74 8.45 81.22 8.71
N THR A 75 7.17 81.41 8.40
CA THR A 75 6.52 82.73 8.41
C THR A 75 5.42 82.70 9.48
N PRO A 76 5.71 83.16 10.71
CA PRO A 76 4.74 83.06 11.79
C PRO A 76 3.51 83.95 11.56
N SER A 77 2.40 83.60 12.21
CA SER A 77 1.15 84.39 12.18
C SER A 77 1.31 85.75 12.86
N GLY A 78 0.28 86.61 12.81
CA GLY A 78 0.26 87.88 13.55
C GLY A 78 0.43 87.76 15.08
N THR A 79 0.31 86.55 15.63
CA THR A 79 0.57 86.23 17.05
C THR A 79 1.87 85.45 17.26
N GLY A 80 2.72 85.34 16.22
CA GLY A 80 4.03 84.71 16.26
C GLY A 80 4.00 83.19 16.17
N VAL A 81 2.84 82.58 15.89
CA VAL A 81 2.69 81.11 15.88
C VAL A 81 3.07 80.54 14.51
N PHE A 82 3.81 79.44 14.50
CA PHE A 82 4.13 78.68 13.30
C PHE A 82 3.87 77.18 13.51
N SER A 83 3.68 76.46 12.41
CA SER A 83 3.60 74.99 12.39
C SER A 83 4.43 74.45 11.24
N VAL A 84 5.22 73.41 11.49
CA VAL A 84 6.00 72.70 10.47
C VAL A 84 5.79 71.19 10.61
N LEU A 85 6.09 70.47 9.54
CA LEU A 85 6.16 69.01 9.53
C LEU A 85 7.65 68.65 9.46
N LEU A 86 8.18 68.11 10.56
CA LEU A 86 9.55 67.63 10.62
C LEU A 86 9.67 66.35 9.80
N GLY A 87 10.74 66.23 9.00
CA GLY A 87 10.90 65.15 8.03
C GLY A 87 10.25 65.46 6.68
N SER A 88 9.94 66.73 6.41
CA SER A 88 9.39 67.16 5.11
C SER A 88 10.44 67.74 4.16
N VAL A 89 11.61 68.12 4.68
CA VAL A 89 12.74 68.66 3.92
C VAL A 89 13.90 67.67 3.92
N THR A 90 14.18 67.06 5.08
CA THR A 90 15.19 66.02 5.27
C THR A 90 14.53 64.82 5.95
N ASP A 91 14.36 63.72 5.22
CA ASP A 91 13.76 62.50 5.76
C ASP A 91 14.51 62.00 7.00
N PHE A 92 13.78 61.36 7.93
CA PHE A 92 14.41 60.75 9.10
C PHE A 92 15.22 59.52 8.66
N PRO A 93 16.52 59.45 8.94
CA PRO A 93 17.30 58.27 8.61
C PRO A 93 16.92 57.11 9.51
N ALA A 94 17.09 55.89 9.01
CA ALA A 94 16.83 54.66 9.77
C ALA A 94 17.64 54.53 11.08
N SER A 95 18.68 55.37 11.26
CA SER A 95 19.46 55.44 12.49
C SER A 95 18.77 56.18 13.64
N VAL A 96 17.69 56.93 13.39
CA VAL A 96 16.89 57.56 14.45
C VAL A 96 15.92 56.53 15.01
N ASP A 97 16.19 56.05 16.22
CA ASP A 97 15.33 55.09 16.91
C ASP A 97 14.21 55.81 17.70
N PHE A 98 13.02 55.88 17.12
CA PHE A 98 11.81 56.44 17.75
C PHE A 98 11.18 55.54 18.82
N SER A 99 11.76 54.37 19.12
CA SER A 99 11.32 53.52 20.24
C SER A 99 11.87 53.97 21.60
N GLN A 100 12.81 54.91 21.60
CA GLN A 100 13.43 55.50 22.79
C GLN A 100 12.97 56.96 23.01
N PRO A 101 13.17 57.53 24.21
CA PRO A 101 12.98 58.97 24.42
C PRO A 101 13.94 59.78 23.53
N LEU A 102 13.40 60.69 22.73
CA LEU A 102 14.15 61.60 21.88
C LEU A 102 13.90 63.05 22.29
N TYR A 103 14.85 63.94 22.01
CA TYR A 103 14.78 65.34 22.41
C TYR A 103 14.99 66.24 21.19
N ILE A 104 14.09 67.21 21.00
CA ILE A 104 14.17 68.21 19.94
C ILE A 104 14.85 69.47 20.48
N GLY A 105 15.99 69.80 19.90
CA GLY A 105 16.60 71.12 20.01
C GLY A 105 16.06 72.04 18.93
N VAL A 106 15.83 73.30 19.31
CA VAL A 106 15.33 74.34 18.41
C VAL A 106 16.32 75.49 18.45
N LYS A 107 16.84 75.88 17.30
CA LYS A 107 17.70 77.04 17.14
C LYS A 107 17.07 78.02 16.17
N VAL A 108 16.89 79.26 16.60
CA VAL A 108 16.24 80.30 15.79
C VAL A 108 17.33 81.22 15.26
N SER A 109 17.47 81.30 13.94
CA SER A 109 18.46 82.16 13.29
C SER A 109 19.87 81.99 13.89
N THR A 110 20.46 83.07 14.39
CA THR A 110 21.81 83.09 14.98
C THR A 110 21.84 82.83 16.48
N ASP A 111 20.70 82.62 17.13
CA ASP A 111 20.63 82.42 18.57
C ASP A 111 21.31 81.10 18.99
N ALA A 112 21.64 81.00 20.28
CA ALA A 112 22.00 79.72 20.86
C ALA A 112 20.80 78.75 20.80
N GLU A 113 21.08 77.45 20.63
CA GLU A 113 20.02 76.43 20.69
C GLU A 113 19.28 76.51 22.04
N MET A 114 17.96 76.51 21.99
CA MET A 114 17.12 76.69 23.17
C MET A 114 17.29 75.55 24.17
N THR A 115 17.33 75.90 25.45
CA THR A 115 17.34 74.97 26.59
C THR A 115 16.18 75.29 27.54
N PRO A 116 15.45 74.30 28.09
CA PRO A 116 15.61 72.86 27.88
C PRO A 116 15.07 72.39 26.52
N ARG A 117 15.62 71.28 26.01
CA ARG A 117 15.13 70.62 24.79
C ARG A 117 13.74 70.03 25.01
N TYR A 118 12.93 70.01 23.95
CA TYR A 118 11.58 69.45 23.99
C TYR A 118 11.63 67.92 23.96
N LEU A 119 11.02 67.23 24.92
CA LEU A 119 10.90 65.77 24.89
C LEU A 119 9.88 65.36 23.84
N LEU A 120 10.33 64.60 22.85
CA LEU A 120 9.47 63.91 21.90
C LEU A 120 9.00 62.60 22.53
N SER A 121 7.76 62.58 23.02
CA SER A 121 7.12 61.36 23.52
C SER A 121 6.44 60.59 22.38
N ALA A 122 6.35 59.27 22.53
CA ALA A 122 5.64 58.42 21.59
C ALA A 122 4.18 58.88 21.45
N SER A 123 3.71 59.01 20.20
CA SER A 123 2.28 59.23 19.89
C SER A 123 1.44 58.02 20.34
N SER A 124 0.13 58.23 20.51
CA SER A 124 -0.81 57.16 20.84
C SER A 124 -0.74 56.00 19.84
N VAL A 125 -0.54 56.29 18.55
CA VAL A 125 -0.41 55.28 17.49
C VAL A 125 0.86 54.42 17.61
N SER A 126 1.98 54.99 18.07
CA SER A 126 3.22 54.24 18.33
C SER A 126 3.14 53.38 19.59
N HIS A 127 2.31 53.75 20.57
CA HIS A 127 2.10 52.94 21.77
C HIS A 127 1.40 51.61 21.46
N TYR A 128 0.56 51.57 20.43
CA TYR A 128 -0.08 50.33 19.95
C TYR A 128 0.87 49.38 19.21
N ALA A 129 2.05 49.82 18.75
CA ALA A 129 2.99 49.01 17.98
C ALA A 129 3.97 48.18 18.83
N LYS A 130 4.07 48.45 20.14
CA LYS A 130 4.97 47.71 21.06
C LYS A 130 4.59 46.24 21.23
N THR A 131 3.34 45.90 20.92
CA THR A 131 2.85 44.53 20.74
C THR A 131 1.95 44.55 19.51
N ALA A 132 2.47 44.20 18.33
CA ALA A 132 1.60 43.96 17.18
C ALA A 132 0.73 42.74 17.49
N GLY A 133 -0.50 42.97 17.97
CA GLY A 133 -1.44 41.89 18.31
C GLY A 133 -1.85 41.05 17.10
N SER A 134 -1.72 41.60 15.89
CA SER A 134 -1.86 40.90 14.63
C SER A 134 -1.12 41.66 13.51
N VAL A 135 -0.67 40.92 12.50
CA VAL A 135 -0.29 41.48 11.20
C VAL A 135 -1.53 41.36 10.31
N ALA A 136 -2.14 42.48 9.94
CA ALA A 136 -3.29 42.47 9.05
C ALA A 136 -2.83 42.11 7.62
N ALA A 137 -3.33 41.00 7.07
CA ALA A 137 -3.23 40.60 5.66
C ALA A 137 -1.87 40.85 4.97
N GLY A 138 -0.76 40.63 5.67
CA GLY A 138 0.61 40.82 5.17
C GLY A 138 1.53 39.69 5.59
N ASN A 139 2.62 39.51 4.84
CA ASN A 139 3.68 38.57 5.18
C ASN A 139 4.32 38.94 6.54
N VAL A 140 4.69 37.94 7.35
CA VAL A 140 5.53 38.15 8.54
C VAL A 140 7.00 38.29 8.08
N GLY A 141 7.29 39.37 7.35
CA GLY A 141 8.61 39.66 6.78
C GLY A 141 9.16 38.62 5.79
N ASP A 142 10.31 38.92 5.20
CA ASP A 142 11.05 38.05 4.27
C ASP A 142 11.91 36.98 4.98
N GLY A 143 11.54 36.59 6.22
CA GLY A 143 12.38 35.79 7.11
C GLY A 143 11.70 34.55 7.69
N ASN A 144 12.41 33.87 8.60
CA ASN A 144 11.89 32.72 9.31
C ASN A 144 10.82 33.13 10.35
N LEU A 145 9.65 32.51 10.28
CA LEU A 145 8.67 32.56 11.37
C LEU A 145 9.13 31.62 12.50
N THR A 146 9.51 32.20 13.64
CA THR A 146 9.89 31.44 14.84
C THR A 146 8.80 31.60 15.90
N LEU A 147 8.11 30.51 16.25
CA LEU A 147 7.20 30.47 17.40
C LEU A 147 7.97 29.96 18.63
N ALA A 148 8.08 30.78 19.67
CA ALA A 148 8.69 30.36 20.93
C ALA A 148 7.90 29.21 21.60
N THR A 149 6.57 29.23 21.42
CA THR A 149 5.62 28.20 21.88
C THR A 149 4.37 28.24 21.00
N GLY A 150 3.65 27.11 20.89
CA GLY A 150 2.34 27.03 20.21
C GLY A 150 2.38 26.43 18.82
N ASN A 151 1.22 26.39 18.19
CA ASN A 151 1.02 25.77 16.87
C ASN A 151 0.86 26.85 15.79
N ILE A 152 1.32 26.53 14.58
CA ILE A 152 0.94 27.27 13.38
C ILE A 152 -0.41 26.72 12.91
N SER A 153 -1.46 27.55 12.96
CA SER A 153 -2.78 27.23 12.41
C SER A 153 -2.94 27.89 11.05
N LEU A 154 -3.19 27.09 9.99
CA LEU A 154 -3.38 27.58 8.64
C LEU A 154 -4.87 27.51 8.26
N THR A 155 -5.56 28.65 8.25
CA THR A 155 -7.00 28.72 7.94
C THR A 155 -7.33 28.35 6.48
N SER A 156 -6.41 28.62 5.55
CA SER A 156 -6.49 28.18 4.14
C SER A 156 -5.70 26.89 3.85
N GLY A 157 -5.18 26.24 4.90
CA GLY A 157 -4.76 24.83 4.90
C GLY A 157 -3.55 24.45 4.04
N THR A 158 -2.82 25.40 3.44
CA THR A 158 -1.74 25.06 2.51
C THR A 158 -0.37 25.51 3.02
N PHE A 159 0.52 24.54 3.28
CA PHE A 159 1.96 24.78 3.35
C PHE A 159 2.53 24.69 1.93
N THR A 160 3.18 25.74 1.44
CA THR A 160 3.89 25.74 0.16
C THR A 160 5.40 25.66 0.39
N GLY A 161 6.12 24.85 -0.39
CA GLY A 161 7.56 24.65 -0.27
C GLY A 161 7.98 23.21 -0.56
N ASN A 162 9.27 22.91 -0.39
CA ASN A 162 9.81 21.55 -0.58
C ASN A 162 9.60 20.63 0.63
N GLY A 163 9.06 21.15 1.74
CA GLY A 163 8.74 20.39 2.95
C GLY A 163 9.93 19.76 3.68
N SER A 164 11.19 19.97 3.25
CA SER A 164 12.37 19.26 3.77
C SER A 164 12.64 19.54 5.25
N GLY A 165 12.12 20.65 5.77
CA GLY A 165 12.22 21.04 7.17
C GLY A 165 11.14 20.45 8.09
N LEU A 166 10.14 19.71 7.57
CA LEU A 166 9.10 19.06 8.38
C LEU A 166 9.60 17.76 9.04
N THR A 167 10.81 17.78 9.60
CA THR A 167 11.52 16.57 10.10
C THR A 167 10.89 15.98 11.36
N SER A 168 10.10 16.76 12.10
CA SER A 168 9.44 16.34 13.34
C SER A 168 7.96 15.98 13.15
N LEU A 169 7.43 16.06 11.93
CA LEU A 169 6.06 15.66 11.64
C LEU A 169 5.99 14.14 11.49
N ALA A 170 5.59 13.44 12.55
CA ALA A 170 5.40 12.00 12.50
C ALA A 170 4.26 11.62 11.55
N ALA A 171 4.44 10.55 10.77
CA ALA A 171 3.42 10.09 9.81
C ALA A 171 2.06 9.79 10.46
N ALA A 172 2.04 9.35 11.72
CA ALA A 172 0.81 9.12 12.48
C ALA A 172 -0.04 10.40 12.68
N GLN A 173 0.55 11.58 12.54
CA GLN A 173 -0.13 12.87 12.65
C GLN A 173 -0.75 13.32 11.32
N LEU A 174 -0.40 12.68 10.21
CA LEU A 174 -1.06 12.86 8.91
C LEU A 174 -2.36 12.04 8.91
N THR A 175 -3.42 12.62 9.47
CA THR A 175 -4.77 12.03 9.45
C THR A 175 -5.50 12.40 8.16
N GLY A 176 -6.33 11.50 7.64
CA GLY A 176 -7.09 11.70 6.40
C GLY A 176 -6.43 11.10 5.16
N THR A 177 -6.87 11.54 3.98
CA THR A 177 -6.35 11.06 2.69
C THR A 177 -5.31 12.03 2.15
N VAL A 178 -4.13 11.51 1.78
CA VAL A 178 -3.15 12.26 1.00
C VAL A 178 -3.64 12.27 -0.46
N PRO A 179 -3.90 13.45 -1.07
CA PRO A 179 -4.38 13.52 -2.45
C PRO A 179 -3.43 12.84 -3.44
N THR A 180 -3.99 12.34 -4.54
CA THR A 180 -3.20 11.75 -5.62
C THR A 180 -2.20 12.75 -6.18
N GLY A 181 -0.93 12.35 -6.28
CA GLY A 181 0.14 13.22 -6.79
C GLY A 181 0.75 14.20 -5.78
N ALA A 182 0.26 14.26 -4.53
CA ALA A 182 0.91 15.05 -3.47
C ALA A 182 2.28 14.46 -3.05
N LEU A 183 2.48 13.18 -3.33
CA LEU A 183 3.71 12.44 -3.12
C LEU A 183 4.23 11.98 -4.50
N THR A 184 5.19 12.69 -5.08
CA THR A 184 5.71 12.42 -6.44
C THR A 184 7.01 11.59 -6.46
N GLY A 185 7.46 11.10 -5.30
CA GLY A 185 8.65 10.27 -5.15
C GLY A 185 8.38 8.80 -4.79
N THR A 186 9.47 8.08 -4.54
CA THR A 186 9.43 6.74 -3.95
C THR A 186 9.52 6.88 -2.43
N TYR A 187 8.57 6.30 -1.71
CA TYR A 187 8.51 6.37 -0.26
C TYR A 187 8.45 4.96 0.32
N THR A 188 9.28 4.69 1.31
CA THR A 188 9.18 3.49 2.15
C THR A 188 8.04 3.72 3.14
N ILE A 189 6.86 3.19 2.83
CA ILE A 189 5.67 3.30 3.66
C ILE A 189 5.34 1.91 4.21
N ASP A 190 5.30 1.79 5.54
CA ASP A 190 4.74 0.61 6.19
C ASP A 190 3.21 0.68 6.13
N ILE A 191 2.61 -0.15 5.28
CA ILE A 191 1.15 -0.23 5.13
C ILE A 191 0.61 -1.24 6.14
N ASN A 192 -0.08 -0.76 7.17
CA ASN A 192 -0.80 -1.62 8.10
C ASN A 192 -2.24 -1.85 7.58
N GLY A 193 -2.40 -2.72 6.57
CA GLY A 193 -3.67 -2.98 5.90
C GLY A 193 -3.52 -3.49 4.46
N ASN A 194 -4.47 -3.15 3.59
CA ASN A 194 -4.50 -3.63 2.20
C ASN A 194 -4.10 -2.52 1.23
N ALA A 195 -3.22 -2.82 0.28
CA ALA A 195 -3.02 -2.00 -0.91
C ALA A 195 -4.02 -2.46 -1.99
N THR A 196 -4.97 -1.59 -2.38
CA THR A 196 -5.96 -1.92 -3.44
C THR A 196 -5.30 -2.27 -4.78
N THR A 197 -4.18 -1.60 -5.09
CA THR A 197 -3.35 -1.86 -6.26
C THR A 197 -1.88 -1.73 -5.85
N ALA A 198 -1.08 -2.75 -6.11
CA ALA A 198 0.37 -2.70 -5.96
C ALA A 198 1.01 -3.07 -7.29
N SER A 199 1.83 -2.18 -7.85
CA SER A 199 2.56 -2.45 -9.10
C SER A 199 3.73 -3.42 -8.89
N SER A 200 4.35 -3.36 -7.71
CA SER A 200 5.44 -4.24 -7.28
C SER A 200 5.46 -4.43 -5.77
N PHE A 201 5.94 -5.58 -5.32
CA PHE A 201 6.27 -5.88 -3.92
C PHE A 201 7.65 -6.53 -3.86
N SER A 202 8.45 -6.18 -2.85
CA SER A 202 9.82 -6.68 -2.68
C SER A 202 9.94 -7.83 -1.67
N GLY A 203 8.90 -8.09 -0.89
CA GLY A 203 8.85 -9.19 0.07
C GLY A 203 8.57 -10.55 -0.56
N SER A 204 8.97 -11.61 0.13
CA SER A 204 8.53 -12.97 -0.24
C SER A 204 7.07 -13.19 0.17
N LEU A 205 6.31 -13.81 -0.73
CA LEU A 205 5.03 -14.41 -0.40
C LEU A 205 5.24 -15.55 0.60
N VAL A 206 4.23 -15.81 1.44
CA VAL A 206 4.20 -16.90 2.41
C VAL A 206 2.86 -17.63 2.27
N GLY A 207 2.87 -18.95 2.43
CA GLY A 207 1.70 -19.82 2.29
C GLY A 207 1.80 -20.73 1.08
N ASP A 208 0.67 -20.99 0.41
CA ASP A 208 0.58 -21.89 -0.75
C ASP A 208 1.39 -21.39 -1.95
N VAL A 209 1.52 -20.07 -2.11
CA VAL A 209 2.43 -19.44 -3.07
C VAL A 209 3.50 -18.69 -2.29
N THR A 210 4.76 -18.90 -2.67
CA THR A 210 5.93 -18.35 -2.00
C THR A 210 6.85 -17.62 -2.99
N GLY A 211 7.84 -16.90 -2.48
CA GLY A 211 8.87 -16.23 -3.28
C GLY A 211 8.57 -14.77 -3.63
N THR A 212 9.52 -14.13 -4.31
CA THR A 212 9.44 -12.71 -4.71
C THR A 212 8.64 -12.52 -6.01
N GLN A 213 8.30 -11.27 -6.37
CA GLN A 213 7.52 -10.94 -7.58
C GLN A 213 8.06 -11.58 -8.88
N GLY A 214 9.37 -11.75 -9.03
CA GLY A 214 9.99 -12.36 -10.22
C GLY A 214 10.25 -13.87 -10.13
N ALA A 215 9.95 -14.50 -9.00
CA ALA A 215 10.24 -15.89 -8.73
C ALA A 215 9.13 -16.51 -7.85
N THR A 216 7.87 -16.23 -8.19
CA THR A 216 6.75 -16.84 -7.49
C THR A 216 6.73 -18.34 -7.79
N SER A 217 6.54 -19.15 -6.75
CA SER A 217 6.44 -20.60 -6.86
C SER A 217 5.32 -21.12 -5.99
N VAL A 218 4.57 -22.09 -6.49
CA VAL A 218 3.61 -22.84 -5.69
C VAL A 218 4.42 -23.75 -4.76
N ALA A 219 4.23 -23.59 -3.44
CA ALA A 219 4.83 -24.45 -2.43
C ALA A 219 3.91 -25.63 -2.11
N THR A 220 2.63 -25.33 -1.87
CA THR A 220 1.58 -26.30 -1.54
C THR A 220 0.28 -25.97 -2.28
N VAL A 221 -0.57 -26.98 -2.46
CA VAL A 221 -1.97 -26.82 -2.86
C VAL A 221 -2.81 -27.64 -1.89
N GLY A 222 -3.64 -26.97 -1.09
CA GLY A 222 -4.48 -27.65 -0.09
C GLY A 222 -3.68 -28.47 0.93
N GLY A 223 -2.46 -28.02 1.27
CA GLY A 223 -1.55 -28.70 2.20
C GLY A 223 -0.67 -29.80 1.58
N VAL A 224 -0.85 -30.15 0.30
CA VAL A 224 0.03 -31.09 -0.40
C VAL A 224 1.15 -30.34 -1.09
N THR A 225 2.40 -30.78 -0.95
CA THR A 225 3.55 -30.13 -1.58
C THR A 225 3.47 -30.18 -3.11
N ALA A 226 3.98 -29.14 -3.78
CA ALA A 226 4.05 -29.10 -5.23
C ALA A 226 4.81 -30.31 -5.82
N ALA A 227 5.84 -30.80 -5.12
CA ALA A 227 6.58 -32.00 -5.50
C ALA A 227 5.70 -33.27 -5.48
N ASN A 228 4.88 -33.45 -4.43
CA ASN A 228 3.98 -34.60 -4.34
C ASN A 228 2.87 -34.54 -5.39
N ILE A 229 2.35 -33.35 -5.68
CA ILE A 229 1.36 -33.14 -6.74
C ILE A 229 1.97 -33.49 -8.11
N ALA A 230 3.17 -32.98 -8.40
CA ALA A 230 3.89 -33.30 -9.62
C ALA A 230 4.19 -34.81 -9.75
N GLY A 231 4.55 -35.46 -8.65
CA GLY A 231 4.73 -36.91 -8.58
C GLY A 231 3.45 -37.67 -8.93
N GLY A 232 2.32 -37.30 -8.31
CA GLY A 232 1.01 -37.91 -8.59
C GLY A 232 0.58 -37.72 -10.05
N ALA A 233 0.73 -36.51 -10.59
CA ALA A 233 0.44 -36.22 -12.00
C ALA A 233 1.33 -37.05 -12.95
N THR A 234 2.61 -37.19 -12.64
CA THR A 234 3.55 -37.99 -13.44
C THR A 234 3.15 -39.46 -13.44
N LEU A 235 2.82 -40.03 -12.28
CA LEU A 235 2.35 -41.43 -12.17
C LEU A 235 1.06 -41.66 -12.97
N ALA A 236 0.12 -40.72 -12.91
CA ALA A 236 -1.13 -40.81 -13.66
C ALA A 236 -0.93 -40.68 -15.18
N ASN A 237 -0.09 -39.73 -15.62
CA ASN A 237 0.20 -39.53 -17.05
C ASN A 237 0.98 -40.70 -17.66
N ASN A 238 1.87 -41.32 -16.87
CA ASN A 238 2.65 -42.49 -17.29
C ASN A 238 1.90 -43.81 -17.07
N ALA A 239 0.62 -43.78 -16.70
CA ALA A 239 -0.17 -44.99 -16.53
C ALA A 239 -0.24 -45.79 -17.85
N THR A 240 -0.12 -47.12 -17.76
CA THR A 240 -0.06 -48.01 -18.92
C THR A 240 -1.29 -48.89 -19.03
N ALA A 241 -1.66 -49.31 -20.26
CA ALA A 241 -2.74 -50.29 -20.44
C ALA A 241 -2.35 -51.70 -19.96
N ALA A 242 -1.05 -52.01 -19.88
CA ALA A 242 -0.52 -53.27 -19.36
C ALA A 242 -0.14 -53.18 -17.87
N SER A 243 -0.04 -54.33 -17.19
CA SER A 243 0.47 -54.47 -15.81
C SER A 243 2.00 -54.34 -15.78
N THR A 244 2.51 -53.14 -16.07
CA THR A 244 3.95 -52.85 -15.99
C THR A 244 4.35 -52.59 -14.54
N ALA A 245 5.53 -53.05 -14.12
CA ALA A 245 6.02 -52.83 -12.76
C ALA A 245 6.12 -51.33 -12.44
N LEU A 246 5.69 -50.94 -11.22
CA LEU A 246 5.72 -49.57 -10.71
C LEU A 246 4.87 -48.54 -11.51
N ALA A 247 3.96 -48.99 -12.37
CA ALA A 247 3.04 -48.15 -13.11
C ALA A 247 1.58 -48.33 -12.65
N ILE A 248 0.78 -47.28 -12.75
CA ILE A 248 -0.68 -47.37 -12.62
C ILE A 248 -1.25 -48.03 -13.88
N VAL A 249 -2.22 -48.93 -13.72
CA VAL A 249 -2.92 -49.56 -14.86
C VAL A 249 -4.10 -48.70 -15.30
N ARG A 250 -4.17 -48.39 -16.60
CA ARG A 250 -5.28 -47.65 -17.21
C ARG A 250 -6.49 -48.55 -17.42
N ARG A 251 -7.68 -47.96 -17.29
CA ARG A 251 -8.94 -48.61 -17.68
C ARG A 251 -9.14 -48.57 -19.19
N ASP A 252 -9.90 -49.51 -19.71
CA ASP A 252 -10.37 -49.54 -21.09
C ASP A 252 -11.70 -48.79 -21.29
N ALA A 253 -12.18 -48.78 -22.54
CA ALA A 253 -13.40 -48.06 -22.93
C ALA A 253 -14.68 -48.59 -22.25
N ASN A 254 -14.67 -49.83 -21.76
CA ASN A 254 -15.78 -50.44 -21.06
C ASN A 254 -15.64 -50.31 -19.53
N GLY A 255 -14.58 -49.63 -19.06
CA GLY A 255 -14.25 -49.51 -17.65
C GLY A 255 -13.59 -50.76 -17.04
N GLY A 256 -13.17 -51.73 -17.86
CA GLY A 256 -12.31 -52.82 -17.40
C GLY A 256 -10.85 -52.39 -17.28
N PHE A 257 -9.99 -53.30 -16.84
CA PHE A 257 -8.54 -53.18 -16.99
C PHE A 257 -8.12 -54.14 -18.11
N SER A 258 -7.53 -53.62 -19.20
CA SER A 258 -7.05 -54.45 -20.33
C SER A 258 -5.68 -55.08 -20.10
N ALA A 259 -5.11 -54.93 -18.91
CA ALA A 259 -3.86 -55.57 -18.54
C ALA A 259 -4.10 -57.08 -18.42
N GLY A 260 -3.55 -57.86 -19.34
CA GLY A 260 -3.73 -59.30 -19.41
C GLY A 260 -3.63 -59.97 -18.02
N SER A 261 -4.74 -60.55 -17.59
CA SER A 261 -4.90 -61.61 -16.59
C SER A 261 -4.24 -61.51 -15.20
N SER A 262 -3.44 -60.48 -14.88
CA SER A 262 -2.80 -60.34 -13.57
C SER A 262 -2.80 -58.88 -13.10
N ILE A 263 -3.94 -58.47 -12.57
CA ILE A 263 -4.06 -57.27 -11.72
C ILE A 263 -3.85 -57.67 -10.25
N PHE A 264 -3.91 -58.97 -9.95
CA PHE A 264 -3.71 -59.53 -8.62
C PHE A 264 -2.28 -60.03 -8.43
N ASN A 265 -1.69 -59.71 -7.28
CA ASN A 265 -0.37 -60.18 -6.88
C ASN A 265 -0.42 -61.69 -6.57
N THR A 266 0.24 -62.51 -7.38
CA THR A 266 0.28 -63.98 -7.22
C THR A 266 1.31 -64.47 -6.20
N THR A 267 2.05 -63.58 -5.52
CA THR A 267 3.16 -63.96 -4.62
C THR A 267 2.69 -64.68 -3.34
N SER A 268 1.40 -64.61 -3.00
CA SER A 268 0.82 -65.24 -1.79
C SER A 268 -0.16 -66.40 -2.08
N GLY A 269 -0.14 -66.99 -3.29
CA GLY A 269 -0.76 -68.30 -3.54
C GLY A 269 -2.30 -68.35 -3.55
N ASN A 270 -3.00 -67.23 -3.38
CA ASN A 270 -4.45 -67.16 -3.61
C ASN A 270 -4.78 -65.91 -4.45
N ALA A 271 -5.00 -66.09 -5.75
CA ALA A 271 -5.18 -64.98 -6.70
C ALA A 271 -6.59 -64.36 -6.65
N LEU A 272 -7.58 -65.02 -6.05
CA LEU A 272 -8.96 -64.55 -6.01
C LEU A 272 -9.75 -65.18 -4.85
N THR A 273 -10.21 -64.36 -3.89
CA THR A 273 -11.25 -64.76 -2.92
C THR A 273 -12.57 -64.16 -3.37
N VAL A 274 -13.51 -64.99 -3.83
CA VAL A 274 -14.88 -64.55 -4.14
C VAL A 274 -15.77 -64.82 -2.92
N ASN A 275 -16.24 -63.77 -2.25
CA ASN A 275 -17.31 -63.88 -1.25
C ASN A 275 -18.67 -63.66 -1.95
N GLY A 276 -19.30 -64.73 -2.44
CA GLY A 276 -20.61 -64.71 -3.11
C GLY A 276 -20.67 -65.57 -4.37
N SER A 277 -21.79 -65.53 -5.09
CA SER A 277 -21.91 -66.15 -6.42
C SER A 277 -21.20 -65.27 -7.44
N ALA A 278 -20.06 -65.71 -7.97
CA ALA A 278 -19.44 -65.08 -9.13
C ALA A 278 -19.24 -66.10 -10.25
N ASP A 279 -19.62 -65.68 -11.46
CA ASP A 279 -19.21 -66.36 -12.68
C ASP A 279 -17.73 -66.05 -12.94
N VAL A 280 -16.85 -66.96 -12.54
CA VAL A 280 -15.43 -66.89 -12.91
C VAL A 280 -15.30 -67.34 -14.36
N THR A 281 -15.52 -66.40 -15.28
CA THR A 281 -15.26 -66.57 -16.72
C THR A 281 -13.93 -65.90 -17.07
N GLY A 282 -12.82 -66.64 -16.96
CA GLY A 282 -11.51 -66.11 -17.40
C GLY A 282 -10.29 -66.57 -16.62
N TYR A 283 -10.03 -67.88 -16.59
CA TYR A 283 -8.67 -68.47 -16.61
C TYR A 283 -8.81 -69.99 -16.75
N LEU A 284 -9.57 -70.41 -17.77
CA LEU A 284 -9.43 -71.78 -18.21
C LEU A 284 -8.17 -71.78 -19.08
N THR A 285 -7.28 -72.75 -18.90
CA THR A 285 -6.22 -73.04 -19.87
C THR A 285 -6.84 -73.15 -21.28
N PRO A 286 -6.06 -73.15 -22.38
CA PRO A 286 -6.59 -73.39 -23.73
C PRO A 286 -7.52 -74.63 -23.84
N ASP A 287 -7.46 -75.53 -22.86
CA ASP A 287 -8.26 -76.75 -22.73
C ASP A 287 -9.50 -76.64 -21.81
N GLY A 288 -9.89 -75.44 -21.34
CA GLY A 288 -11.18 -75.27 -20.66
C GLY A 288 -11.22 -75.70 -19.18
N GLN A 289 -10.09 -75.86 -18.49
CA GLN A 289 -10.05 -76.36 -17.11
C GLN A 289 -9.63 -75.35 -16.04
N LEU A 290 -10.34 -75.36 -14.90
CA LEU A 290 -9.91 -74.77 -13.62
C LEU A 290 -8.88 -75.71 -12.99
N ASN A 291 -7.60 -75.33 -13.00
CA ASN A 291 -6.55 -76.15 -12.39
C ASN A 291 -6.42 -75.80 -10.90
N ILE A 292 -6.98 -76.64 -10.04
CA ILE A 292 -6.84 -76.48 -8.59
C ILE A 292 -5.74 -77.42 -8.09
N SER A 293 -4.53 -76.89 -7.91
CA SER A 293 -3.37 -77.63 -7.43
C SER A 293 -3.34 -77.62 -5.90
N TYR A 294 -3.47 -78.77 -5.24
CA TYR A 294 -3.39 -78.87 -3.79
C TYR A 294 -2.20 -79.71 -3.34
N GLY A 295 -1.47 -79.23 -2.33
CA GLY A 295 -0.42 -79.99 -1.62
C GLY A 295 -0.94 -80.84 -0.45
N ALA A 296 -2.26 -80.83 -0.20
CA ALA A 296 -2.95 -81.60 0.83
C ALA A 296 -4.41 -81.89 0.39
N PRO A 297 -5.06 -82.96 0.85
CA PRO A 297 -6.45 -83.25 0.49
C PRO A 297 -7.38 -82.10 0.90
N ILE A 298 -8.26 -81.70 -0.01
CA ILE A 298 -9.27 -80.66 0.23
C ILE A 298 -10.36 -81.29 1.11
N LEU A 299 -10.59 -80.72 2.28
CA LEU A 299 -11.77 -81.05 3.07
C LEU A 299 -12.93 -80.17 2.62
N MET A 300 -13.79 -80.70 1.74
CA MET A 300 -15.00 -80.00 1.31
C MET A 300 -16.15 -80.31 2.27
N ASN A 301 -16.46 -79.38 3.17
CA ASN A 301 -17.60 -79.52 4.07
C ASN A 301 -18.90 -79.08 3.34
N GLY A 302 -19.56 -80.04 2.68
CA GLY A 302 -20.95 -79.87 2.20
C GLY A 302 -21.17 -79.07 0.91
N SER A 303 -20.18 -78.94 0.03
CA SER A 303 -20.35 -78.26 -1.28
C SER A 303 -19.92 -79.17 -2.45
N SER A 304 -20.80 -79.33 -3.43
CA SER A 304 -20.58 -80.16 -4.64
C SER A 304 -19.92 -79.33 -5.75
N LEU A 305 -18.83 -79.81 -6.36
CA LEU A 305 -18.34 -79.29 -7.63
C LEU A 305 -19.22 -79.86 -8.75
N VAL A 306 -20.16 -79.07 -9.26
CA VAL A 306 -20.97 -79.46 -10.43
C VAL A 306 -20.28 -78.97 -11.70
N SER A 307 -19.77 -79.91 -12.50
CA SER A 307 -19.33 -79.65 -13.88
C SER A 307 -20.52 -79.76 -14.82
N THR A 308 -20.87 -78.69 -15.53
CA THR A 308 -21.88 -78.70 -16.61
C THR A 308 -21.29 -79.02 -17.99
N ALA A 309 -20.01 -79.40 -18.07
CA ALA A 309 -19.37 -79.75 -19.34
C ALA A 309 -19.98 -81.01 -19.96
N THR A 310 -20.43 -80.92 -21.21
CA THR A 310 -20.99 -82.00 -22.03
C THR A 310 -20.01 -83.15 -22.33
N SER A 311 -18.76 -83.06 -21.88
CA SER A 311 -17.75 -84.12 -21.95
C SER A 311 -17.44 -84.60 -20.53
N ALA A 312 -18.08 -85.70 -20.14
CA ALA A 312 -18.04 -86.26 -18.79
C ALA A 312 -16.61 -86.54 -18.29
N ARG A 313 -16.21 -85.83 -17.24
CA ARG A 313 -15.15 -86.23 -16.30
C ARG A 313 -15.71 -86.04 -14.90
N ASN A 314 -16.41 -87.07 -14.41
CA ASN A 314 -16.90 -87.13 -13.04
C ASN A 314 -15.69 -87.29 -12.11
N TRP A 315 -15.30 -86.23 -11.40
CA TRP A 315 -14.27 -86.32 -10.37
C TRP A 315 -14.84 -87.04 -9.16
N LEU A 316 -14.49 -88.31 -8.99
CA LEU A 316 -14.77 -89.02 -7.76
C LEU A 316 -13.88 -88.42 -6.65
N LEU A 317 -14.50 -87.87 -5.61
CA LEU A 317 -13.83 -87.46 -4.39
C LEU A 317 -14.29 -88.41 -3.26
N PRO A 318 -13.39 -88.92 -2.41
CA PRO A 318 -13.80 -89.70 -1.25
C PRO A 318 -14.55 -88.80 -0.25
N ASP A 319 -15.54 -89.37 0.45
CA ASP A 319 -16.12 -88.69 1.60
C ASP A 319 -15.13 -88.69 2.79
N ALA A 320 -15.49 -88.01 3.88
CA ALA A 320 -14.66 -87.87 5.07
C ALA A 320 -14.26 -89.21 5.74
N SER A 321 -14.84 -90.34 5.33
CA SER A 321 -14.50 -91.68 5.82
C SER A 321 -13.48 -92.41 4.92
N GLY A 322 -13.05 -91.81 3.81
CA GLY A 322 -12.16 -92.45 2.84
C GLY A 322 -12.87 -93.43 1.90
N THR A 323 -14.21 -93.47 1.92
CA THR A 323 -15.02 -94.34 1.07
C THR A 323 -15.33 -93.63 -0.25
N PHE A 324 -15.05 -94.30 -1.38
CA PHE A 324 -15.45 -93.83 -2.71
C PHE A 324 -16.89 -94.25 -3.00
N ALA A 325 -17.85 -93.35 -2.87
CA ALA A 325 -19.23 -93.60 -3.27
C ALA A 325 -19.40 -93.35 -4.78
N LEU A 326 -19.51 -94.43 -5.56
CA LEU A 326 -19.95 -94.38 -6.95
C LEU A 326 -21.48 -94.33 -6.99
N THR A 327 -22.07 -93.15 -7.22
CA THR A 327 -23.46 -93.07 -7.69
C THR A 327 -23.44 -93.07 -9.22
N SER A 328 -23.12 -94.22 -9.83
CA SER A 328 -23.07 -94.30 -11.29
C SER A 328 -24.33 -94.96 -11.82
N ASP A 329 -25.22 -94.17 -12.43
CA ASP A 329 -26.15 -94.67 -13.45
C ASP A 329 -25.34 -94.79 -14.75
N LEU A 330 -24.43 -95.77 -14.81
CA LEU A 330 -23.58 -96.03 -15.98
C LEU A 330 -24.17 -97.21 -16.75
N SER A 331 -24.95 -96.93 -17.78
CA SER A 331 -25.76 -97.94 -18.48
C SER A 331 -24.96 -98.87 -19.41
N SER A 332 -23.64 -98.75 -19.57
CA SER A 332 -22.85 -99.68 -20.44
C SER A 332 -21.31 -99.52 -20.41
N GLY A 333 -20.72 -98.72 -19.53
CA GLY A 333 -19.26 -98.49 -19.54
C GLY A 333 -18.51 -99.42 -18.57
N ALA A 334 -17.58 -100.24 -19.06
CA ALA A 334 -16.66 -100.97 -18.20
C ALA A 334 -15.68 -100.01 -17.51
N LEU A 335 -15.46 -100.18 -16.20
CA LEU A 335 -14.39 -99.52 -15.46
C LEU A 335 -13.06 -100.19 -15.81
N SER A 336 -12.15 -99.49 -16.47
CA SER A 336 -10.77 -99.97 -16.69
C SER A 336 -9.78 -99.16 -15.84
N GLY A 337 -9.00 -99.83 -14.99
CA GLY A 337 -7.93 -99.23 -14.19
C GLY A 337 -7.18 -100.29 -13.38
N SER A 338 -5.91 -100.01 -13.06
CA SER A 338 -5.09 -100.87 -12.18
C SER A 338 -5.28 -100.42 -10.74
N PHE A 339 -5.86 -101.26 -9.89
CA PHE A 339 -6.08 -100.99 -8.46
C PHE A 339 -5.24 -101.95 -7.62
N THR A 340 -4.61 -101.47 -6.55
CA THR A 340 -3.91 -102.34 -5.58
C THR A 340 -4.87 -103.13 -4.68
N SER A 341 -6.11 -102.64 -4.50
CA SER A 341 -7.24 -103.37 -3.91
C SER A 341 -8.55 -102.67 -4.25
N LEU A 342 -9.60 -103.43 -4.60
CA LEU A 342 -10.96 -102.94 -4.78
C LEU A 342 -11.89 -103.68 -3.81
N THR A 343 -12.48 -102.97 -2.84
CA THR A 343 -13.51 -103.54 -1.98
C THR A 343 -14.87 -103.10 -2.49
N VAL A 344 -15.59 -104.00 -3.15
CA VAL A 344 -16.99 -103.76 -3.56
C VAL A 344 -17.90 -104.22 -2.42
N ALA A 345 -18.54 -103.28 -1.74
CA ALA A 345 -19.62 -103.61 -0.81
C ALA A 345 -20.93 -103.74 -1.61
N GLY A 346 -21.22 -104.95 -2.11
CA GLY A 346 -22.46 -105.25 -2.84
C GLY A 346 -22.32 -106.44 -3.81
N THR A 347 -23.46 -107.02 -4.22
CA THR A 347 -23.51 -108.14 -5.17
C THR A 347 -23.27 -107.64 -6.61
N GLY A 348 -22.00 -107.56 -7.01
CA GLY A 348 -21.58 -107.25 -8.38
C GLY A 348 -20.65 -108.34 -8.92
N SER A 349 -20.89 -108.79 -10.16
CA SER A 349 -20.12 -109.83 -10.85
C SER A 349 -18.96 -109.22 -11.64
N PHE A 350 -17.76 -109.78 -11.54
CA PHE A 350 -16.61 -109.43 -12.38
C PHE A 350 -16.39 -110.52 -13.43
N GLY A 351 -16.33 -110.14 -14.71
CA GLY A 351 -15.92 -111.03 -15.79
C GLY A 351 -14.40 -111.11 -15.85
N ASP A 352 -13.83 -112.30 -15.62
CA ASP A 352 -12.41 -112.57 -15.77
C ASP A 352 -11.97 -112.42 -17.23
N THR A 353 -10.99 -111.55 -17.49
CA THR A 353 -10.00 -111.74 -18.57
C THR A 353 -8.68 -111.11 -18.11
N LEU A 354 -7.62 -111.93 -18.05
CA LEU A 354 -6.23 -111.52 -17.81
C LEU A 354 -5.70 -110.67 -18.96
#